data_AF-A2ETS3-F1
#
_entry.id   AF-A2ETS3-F1
#
_cell.length_a   1.000
_cell.length_b   1.000
_cell.length_c   1.000
_cell.angle_alpha   90.00
_cell.angle_beta   90.00
_cell.angle_gamma   90.00
#
_symmetry.space_group_name_H-M   'P 1'
#
loop_
_entity.id
_entity.type
_entity.pdbx_description
1 polymer ?
#
loop_
_entity_poly.entity_id
_entity_poly.type
_entity_poly.pdbx_seq_one_letter_code
_entity_poly.pdbx_strand_id
1 'polypeptide(L)'
;MLPFCGYHMGDYFKHYLEMAKLAKTPIVFHVNWFRKSPAGKFLWPGYGQNARVLGWMVNRLYGKAPTHISPLGYVPEYEDIDWDGLNFTKEQFQELMHQDKEKIKAQVAANDDYLKNTIGHVSQELLDVSQEILKRCQ
;
A
#
# COMPACT_ATOMS: atom_id res chain seq x y z
N MET A 1 -7.37 -4.09 -13.72
CA MET A 1 -8.35 -5.07 -14.26
C MET A 1 -9.71 -4.48 -14.58
N LEU A 2 -10.01 -3.24 -14.20
CA LEU A 2 -11.34 -2.64 -14.42
C LEU A 2 -11.87 -2.73 -15.87
N PRO A 3 -11.09 -2.42 -16.93
CA PRO A 3 -11.58 -2.55 -18.31
C PRO A 3 -11.31 -3.93 -18.94
N PHE A 4 -10.78 -4.89 -18.18
CA PHE A 4 -10.27 -6.16 -18.72
C PHE A 4 -10.81 -7.42 -18.01
N CYS A 5 -11.62 -7.27 -16.97
CA CYS A 5 -12.17 -8.40 -16.25
C CYS A 5 -13.29 -9.04 -17.08
N GLY A 6 -13.11 -10.31 -17.47
CA GLY A 6 -14.07 -11.03 -18.33
C GLY A 6 -15.30 -11.59 -17.60
N TYR A 7 -15.41 -11.38 -16.29
CA TYR A 7 -16.53 -11.80 -15.46
C TYR A 7 -16.71 -10.82 -14.29
N HIS A 8 -17.64 -11.11 -13.38
CA HIS A 8 -17.97 -10.22 -12.28
C HIS A 8 -16.75 -9.89 -11.39
N MET A 9 -16.50 -8.60 -11.14
CA MET A 9 -15.28 -8.15 -10.45
C MET A 9 -15.19 -8.62 -8.98
N GLY A 10 -16.33 -8.71 -8.28
CA GLY A 10 -16.35 -9.28 -6.92
C GLY A 10 -15.92 -10.75 -6.89
N ASP A 11 -16.37 -11.55 -7.86
CA ASP A 11 -15.96 -12.94 -7.99
C ASP A 11 -14.48 -13.07 -8.40
N TYR A 12 -13.96 -12.09 -9.16
CA TYR A 12 -12.54 -12.01 -9.48
C TYR A 12 -11.67 -11.78 -8.24
N PHE A 13 -12.08 -10.89 -7.34
CA PHE A 13 -11.39 -10.73 -6.06
C PHE A 13 -11.48 -11.99 -5.19
N LYS A 14 -12.65 -12.63 -5.13
CA LYS A 14 -12.82 -13.91 -4.43
C LYS A 14 -11.87 -14.98 -4.99
N HIS A 15 -11.71 -15.06 -6.31
CA HIS A 15 -10.79 -15.99 -6.95
C HIS A 15 -9.34 -15.81 -6.47
N TYR A 16 -8.87 -14.57 -6.30
CA TYR A 16 -7.54 -14.31 -5.73
C TYR A 16 -7.37 -14.87 -4.31
N LEU A 17 -8.39 -14.72 -3.47
CA LEU A 17 -8.38 -15.24 -2.10
C LEU A 17 -8.39 -16.78 -2.08
N GLU A 18 -9.15 -17.42 -2.98
CA GLU A 18 -9.11 -18.89 -3.11
C GLU A 18 -7.76 -19.39 -3.63
N MET A 19 -7.15 -18.70 -4.59
CA MET A 19 -5.81 -19.06 -5.08
C MET A 19 -4.74 -19.00 -3.99
N ALA A 20 -4.87 -18.06 -3.04
CA ALA A 20 -3.95 -17.95 -1.92
C ALA A 20 -3.97 -19.17 -0.97
N LYS A 21 -5.07 -19.93 -0.96
CA LYS A 21 -5.21 -21.16 -0.16
C LYS A 21 -4.55 -22.38 -0.82
N LEU A 22 -4.29 -22.30 -2.13
CA LEU A 22 -3.84 -23.42 -2.95
C LEU A 22 -2.34 -23.36 -3.27
N ALA A 23 -1.69 -22.22 -3.05
CA ALA A 23 -0.30 -22.03 -3.44
C ALA A 23 0.44 -21.13 -2.45
N LYS A 24 1.78 -21.25 -2.46
CA LYS A 24 2.64 -20.27 -1.80
C LYS A 24 2.50 -18.94 -2.53
N THR A 25 2.00 -17.92 -1.83
CA THR A 25 1.78 -16.59 -2.39
C THR A 25 3.04 -15.72 -2.31
N PRO A 26 3.24 -14.80 -3.28
CA PRO A 26 4.26 -13.77 -3.17
C PRO A 26 3.85 -12.72 -2.13
N ILE A 27 4.83 -12.00 -1.60
CA ILE A 27 4.56 -10.77 -0.82
C ILE A 27 4.06 -9.70 -1.78
N VAL A 28 2.97 -9.02 -1.40
CA VAL A 28 2.37 -7.93 -2.18
C VAL A 28 2.80 -6.59 -1.59
N PHE A 29 3.20 -5.67 -2.45
CA PHE A 29 3.58 -4.31 -2.08
C PHE A 29 2.66 -3.29 -2.77
N HIS A 30 2.33 -2.22 -2.05
CA HIS A 30 1.66 -1.06 -2.61
C HIS A 30 2.62 0.12 -2.61
N VAL A 31 2.76 0.80 -3.75
CA VAL A 31 3.69 1.93 -3.94
C VAL A 31 2.96 3.16 -4.45
N ASN A 32 3.44 4.33 -4.04
CA ASN A 32 2.96 5.61 -4.55
C ASN A 32 4.15 6.54 -4.85
N TRP A 33 4.53 6.62 -6.12
CA TRP A 33 5.61 7.49 -6.59
C TRP A 33 5.20 8.96 -6.74
N PHE A 34 3.90 9.25 -6.61
CA PHE A 34 3.30 10.51 -7.06
C PHE A 34 2.77 11.37 -5.92
N ARG A 35 3.17 11.05 -4.68
CA ARG A 35 2.76 11.83 -3.52
C ARG A 35 3.26 13.27 -3.65
N LYS A 36 2.36 14.22 -3.38
CA LYS A 36 2.63 15.66 -3.47
C LYS A 36 2.56 16.33 -2.11
N SER A 37 3.35 17.38 -1.92
CA SER A 37 3.22 18.30 -0.79
C SER A 37 1.97 19.18 -0.95
N PRO A 38 1.56 19.92 0.09
CA PRO A 38 0.46 20.90 -0.02
C PRO A 38 0.72 21.98 -1.10
N ALA A 39 1.99 22.26 -1.40
CA ALA A 39 2.40 23.17 -2.46
C ALA A 39 2.40 22.53 -3.87
N GLY A 40 1.94 21.29 -4.01
CA GLY A 40 1.82 20.58 -5.28
C GLY A 40 3.12 20.00 -5.83
N LYS A 41 4.24 20.10 -5.10
CA LYS A 41 5.54 19.52 -5.48
C LYS A 41 5.56 18.03 -5.19
N PHE A 42 6.16 17.23 -6.08
CA PHE A 42 6.40 15.81 -5.79
C PHE A 42 7.36 15.67 -4.62
N LEU A 43 7.00 14.82 -3.65
CA LEU A 43 7.82 14.51 -2.49
C LEU A 43 8.90 13.48 -2.81
N TRP A 44 8.68 12.65 -3.84
CA TRP A 44 9.63 11.65 -4.30
C TRP A 44 10.18 12.00 -5.69
N PRO A 45 11.50 11.92 -5.93
CA PRO A 45 12.09 12.27 -7.23
C PRO A 45 11.72 11.30 -8.37
N GLY A 46 11.34 10.05 -8.08
CA GLY A 46 10.87 9.11 -9.08
C GLY A 46 11.94 8.58 -10.04
N TYR A 47 11.49 8.10 -11.21
CA TYR A 47 12.35 7.57 -12.28
C TYR A 47 13.33 6.50 -11.77
N GLY A 48 14.64 6.65 -12.06
CA GLY A 48 15.67 5.73 -11.62
C GLY A 48 15.79 5.62 -10.09
N GLN A 49 15.35 6.63 -9.34
CA GLN A 49 15.39 6.57 -7.87
C GLN A 49 14.45 5.51 -7.30
N ASN A 50 13.41 5.10 -8.06
CA ASN A 50 12.52 4.00 -7.67
C ASN A 50 13.27 2.69 -7.42
N ALA A 51 14.46 2.50 -8.01
CA ALA A 51 15.32 1.35 -7.75
C ALA A 51 15.67 1.19 -6.27
N ARG A 52 15.78 2.28 -5.49
CA ARG A 52 16.03 2.25 -4.04
C ARG A 52 14.91 1.53 -3.29
N VAL A 53 13.66 1.84 -3.63
CA VAL A 53 12.49 1.19 -3.02
C VAL A 53 12.35 -0.25 -3.49
N LEU A 54 12.70 -0.57 -4.75
CA LEU A 54 12.77 -1.96 -5.20
C LEU A 54 13.87 -2.76 -4.46
N GLY A 55 15.03 -2.14 -4.21
CA GLY A 55 16.10 -2.73 -3.40
C GLY A 55 15.63 -3.04 -1.97
N TRP A 56 14.87 -2.13 -1.37
CA TRP A 56 14.22 -2.39 -0.08
C TRP A 56 13.23 -3.55 -0.13
N MET A 57 12.39 -3.65 -1.18
CA MET A 57 11.48 -4.79 -1.34
C MET A 57 12.24 -6.12 -1.41
N VAL A 58 13.35 -6.17 -2.13
CA VAL A 58 14.22 -7.35 -2.18
C VAL A 58 14.78 -7.68 -0.79
N ASN A 59 15.28 -6.69 -0.05
CA ASN A 59 15.74 -6.89 1.32
C ASN A 59 14.62 -7.39 2.25
N ARG A 60 13.37 -6.94 2.05
CA ARG A 60 12.21 -7.48 2.79
C ARG A 60 11.95 -8.94 2.50
N LEU A 61 12.10 -9.39 1.26
CA LEU A 61 11.96 -10.80 0.90
C LEU A 61 13.00 -11.69 1.61
N TYR A 62 14.21 -11.16 1.86
CA TYR A 62 15.29 -11.87 2.56
C TYR A 62 15.34 -11.64 4.07
N GLY A 63 14.38 -10.92 4.65
CA GLY A 63 14.36 -10.61 6.09
C GLY A 63 15.49 -9.67 6.55
N LYS A 64 16.04 -8.86 5.64
CA LYS A 64 17.17 -7.95 5.89
C LYS A 64 16.77 -6.49 6.07
N ALA A 65 15.50 -6.17 5.90
CA ALA A 65 14.97 -4.82 6.12
C ALA A 65 13.90 -4.89 7.23
N PRO A 66 14.15 -4.30 8.41
CA PRO A 66 13.10 -4.14 9.40
C PRO A 66 11.99 -3.22 8.88
N THR A 67 10.87 -3.18 9.60
CA THR A 67 9.73 -2.31 9.29
C THR A 67 8.99 -1.99 10.58
N HIS A 68 8.35 -0.84 10.62
CA HIS A 68 7.28 -0.61 11.58
C HIS A 68 5.91 -0.85 10.94
N ILE A 69 4.92 -1.10 11.80
CA ILE A 69 3.53 -1.25 11.38
C ILE A 69 2.85 0.12 11.34
N SER A 70 2.29 0.47 10.19
CA SER A 70 1.40 1.61 9.98
C SER A 70 -0.05 1.12 9.83
N PRO A 71 -1.05 2.01 9.85
CA PRO A 71 -2.43 1.63 9.60
C PRO A 71 -2.65 0.86 8.29
N LEU A 72 -1.87 1.18 7.25
CA LEU A 72 -1.95 0.58 5.92
C LEU A 72 -1.03 -0.65 5.74
N GLY A 73 -0.30 -1.07 6.78
CA GLY A 73 0.58 -2.24 6.74
C GLY A 73 2.03 -1.93 7.12
N TYR A 74 2.96 -2.79 6.72
CA TYR A 74 4.38 -2.61 7.04
C TYR A 74 5.02 -1.60 6.09
N VAL A 75 5.76 -0.64 6.64
CA VAL A 75 6.42 0.42 5.89
C VAL A 75 7.90 0.52 6.28
N PRO A 76 8.78 1.02 5.38
CA PRO A 76 10.20 1.25 5.70
C PRO A 76 10.39 2.34 6.75
N GLU A 77 11.48 2.23 7.50
CA GLU A 77 12.13 3.36 8.16
C GLU A 77 13.06 4.10 7.20
N TYR A 78 13.51 5.29 7.61
CA TYR A 78 14.47 6.07 6.83
C TYR A 78 15.76 5.26 6.61
N GLU A 79 16.24 4.58 7.65
CA GLU A 79 17.48 3.83 7.64
C GLU A 79 17.45 2.57 6.74
N ASP A 80 16.27 2.13 6.31
CA ASP A 80 16.11 0.93 5.48
C ASP A 80 16.30 1.20 3.98
N ILE A 81 16.36 2.46 3.58
CA ILE A 81 16.53 2.89 2.20
C ILE A 81 17.98 3.29 1.98
N ASP A 82 18.53 2.84 0.86
CA ASP A 82 19.84 3.31 0.41
C ASP A 82 19.72 4.77 -0.07
N TRP A 83 20.43 5.68 0.59
CA TRP A 83 20.48 7.11 0.27
C TRP A 83 21.77 7.53 -0.43
N ASP A 84 22.70 6.60 -0.68
CA ASP A 84 23.99 6.95 -1.29
C ASP A 84 23.77 7.60 -2.66
N GLY A 85 24.46 8.73 -2.89
CA GLY A 85 24.29 9.54 -4.09
C GLY A 85 22.95 10.28 -4.23
N LEU A 86 22.08 10.30 -3.23
CA LEU A 86 20.84 11.09 -3.22
C LEU A 86 20.74 11.92 -1.92
N ASN A 87 20.81 13.25 -2.05
CA ASN A 87 20.56 14.14 -0.93
C ASN A 87 19.06 14.20 -0.61
N PHE A 88 18.61 13.29 0.26
CA PHE A 88 17.23 13.20 0.72
C PHE A 88 17.25 13.16 2.24
N THR A 89 16.61 14.11 2.91
CA THR A 89 16.71 14.22 4.37
C THR A 89 15.70 13.34 5.08
N LYS A 90 15.95 13.06 6.37
CA LYS A 90 15.02 12.31 7.21
C LYS A 90 13.67 13.00 7.34
N GLU A 91 13.65 14.33 7.38
CA GLU A 91 12.43 15.14 7.44
C GLU A 91 11.62 15.02 6.15
N GLN A 92 12.29 15.04 4.98
CA GLN A 92 11.62 14.81 3.70
C GLN A 92 11.00 13.41 3.64
N PHE A 93 11.69 12.40 4.18
CA PHE A 93 11.16 11.03 4.26
C PHE A 93 9.96 10.94 5.20
N GLN A 94 10.02 11.58 6.36
CA GLN A 94 8.90 11.64 7.30
C GLN A 94 7.68 12.32 6.65
N GLU A 95 7.86 13.41 5.91
CA GLU A 95 6.77 14.05 5.15
C GLU A 95 6.21 13.11 4.06
N LEU A 96 7.10 12.44 3.31
CA LEU A 96 6.75 11.48 2.27
C LEU A 96 5.99 10.26 2.83
N MET A 97 6.32 9.82 4.05
CA MET A 97 5.74 8.64 4.67
C MET A 97 4.59 8.95 5.64
N HIS A 98 4.34 10.22 5.96
CA HIS A 98 3.29 10.64 6.89
C HIS A 98 1.91 10.07 6.50
N GLN A 99 1.17 9.49 7.44
CA GLN A 99 -0.15 8.93 7.16
C GLN A 99 -1.20 9.65 8.01
N ASP A 100 -2.10 10.38 7.35
CA ASP A 100 -3.20 11.08 8.01
C ASP A 100 -4.31 10.07 8.34
N LYS A 101 -4.45 9.75 9.62
CA LYS A 101 -5.40 8.75 10.13
C LYS A 101 -6.85 9.10 9.79
N GLU A 102 -7.22 10.39 9.80
CA GLU A 102 -8.60 10.81 9.49
C GLU A 102 -8.90 10.68 8.00
N LYS A 103 -7.94 11.02 7.13
CA LYS A 103 -8.07 10.75 5.69
C LYS A 103 -8.15 9.26 5.39
N ILE A 104 -7.38 8.42 6.11
CA ILE A 104 -7.46 6.97 5.96
C ILE A 104 -8.86 6.47 6.36
N LYS A 105 -9.40 6.90 7.50
CA LYS A 105 -10.76 6.51 7.94
C LYS A 105 -11.81 6.89 6.89
N ALA A 106 -11.74 8.12 6.35
CA ALA A 106 -12.63 8.57 5.29
C ALA A 106 -12.49 7.73 4.00
N GLN A 107 -11.25 7.40 3.62
CA GLN A 107 -10.99 6.56 2.45
C GLN A 107 -11.50 5.13 2.64
N VAL A 108 -11.37 4.56 3.83
CA VAL A 108 -11.92 3.23 4.15
C VAL A 108 -13.43 3.22 3.99
N ALA A 109 -14.13 4.23 4.52
CA ALA A 109 -15.58 4.33 4.36
C ALA A 109 -16.01 4.44 2.88
N ALA A 110 -15.30 5.25 2.09
CA ALA A 110 -15.54 5.38 0.66
C ALA A 110 -15.24 4.07 -0.12
N ASN A 111 -14.18 3.35 0.27
CA ASN A 111 -13.84 2.06 -0.33
C ASN A 111 -14.90 1.00 -0.02
N ASP A 112 -15.40 0.94 1.22
CA ASP A 112 -16.47 0.01 1.61
C ASP A 112 -17.74 0.24 0.81
N ASP A 113 -18.14 1.51 0.64
CA ASP A 113 -19.27 1.89 -0.20
C ASP A 113 -19.05 1.45 -1.66
N TYR A 114 -17.89 1.76 -2.23
CA TYR A 114 -17.54 1.37 -3.59
C TYR A 114 -17.54 -0.15 -3.78
N LEU A 115 -16.96 -0.91 -2.85
CA LEU A 115 -16.92 -2.36 -2.88
C LEU A 115 -18.32 -2.96 -2.82
N LYS A 116 -19.18 -2.47 -1.92
CA LYS A 116 -20.53 -3.02 -1.74
C LYS A 116 -21.47 -2.62 -2.87
N ASN A 117 -21.47 -1.35 -3.24
CA ASN A 117 -22.52 -0.75 -4.08
C ASN A 117 -22.12 -0.61 -5.55
N THR A 118 -20.82 -0.50 -5.86
CA THR A 118 -20.34 -0.43 -7.25
C THR A 118 -19.80 -1.75 -7.75
N ILE A 119 -18.93 -2.42 -6.97
CA ILE A 119 -18.33 -3.69 -7.38
C ILE A 119 -19.32 -4.86 -7.20
N GLY A 120 -19.97 -4.97 -6.04
CA GLY A 120 -20.89 -6.06 -5.72
C GLY A 120 -20.21 -7.43 -5.56
N HIS A 121 -20.94 -8.44 -5.06
CA HIS A 121 -20.45 -9.81 -4.81
C HIS A 121 -19.15 -9.89 -3.98
N VAL A 122 -18.80 -8.84 -3.25
CA VAL A 122 -17.55 -8.78 -2.48
C VAL A 122 -17.64 -9.71 -1.27
N SER A 123 -16.61 -10.53 -1.06
CA SER A 123 -16.52 -11.42 0.10
C SER A 123 -16.35 -10.66 1.41
N GLN A 124 -16.92 -11.19 2.50
CA GLN A 124 -16.74 -10.64 3.84
C GLN A 124 -15.26 -10.50 4.22
N GLU A 125 -14.42 -11.47 3.84
CA GLU A 125 -12.96 -11.45 4.07
C GLU A 125 -12.29 -10.17 3.56
N LEU A 126 -12.77 -9.60 2.44
CA LEU A 126 -12.22 -8.34 1.90
C LEU A 126 -12.69 -7.13 2.71
N LEU A 127 -13.93 -7.16 3.22
CA LEU A 127 -14.49 -6.10 4.06
C LEU A 127 -13.89 -6.11 5.47
N ASP A 128 -13.44 -7.27 5.96
CA ASP A 128 -12.80 -7.37 7.27
C ASP A 128 -11.45 -6.64 7.31
N VAL A 129 -10.76 -6.52 6.17
CA VAL A 129 -9.54 -5.71 6.02
C VAL A 129 -9.79 -4.24 6.37
N SER A 130 -10.95 -3.70 5.99
CA SER A 130 -11.34 -2.33 6.35
C SER A 130 -11.40 -2.13 7.86
N GLN A 131 -11.94 -3.11 8.60
CA GLN A 131 -12.00 -3.06 10.06
C GLN A 131 -10.60 -3.13 10.70
N GLU A 132 -9.70 -3.92 10.14
CA GLU A 132 -8.32 -3.99 10.59
C GLU A 132 -7.60 -2.65 10.42
N ILE A 133 -7.76 -2.00 9.27
CA ILE A 133 -7.18 -0.67 9.02
C ILE A 133 -7.73 0.35 10.03
N LEU A 134 -9.06 0.36 10.25
CA LEU A 134 -9.69 1.28 11.21
C LEU A 134 -9.18 1.06 12.64
N LYS A 135 -8.98 -0.19 13.06
CA LYS A 135 -8.41 -0.50 14.38
C LYS A 135 -7.00 0.06 14.56
N ARG A 136 -6.18 0.03 13.51
CA ARG A 136 -4.82 0.60 13.53
C ARG A 136 -4.80 2.13 13.45
N CYS A 137 -5.92 2.74 13.05
CA CYS A 137 -6.12 4.19 13.07
C CYS A 137 -6.64 4.74 14.42
N GLN A 138 -6.97 3.87 15.38
CA GLN A 138 -7.23 4.29 16.78
C GLN A 138 -5.94 4.82 17.43
#